data_AF-A0A3M1NLI2-F1
#
_entry.id   AF-A0A3M1NLI2-F1
#
_cell.length_a   1.000
_cell.length_b   1.000
_cell.length_c   1.000
_cell.angle_alpha   90.00
_cell.angle_beta   90.00
_cell.angle_gamma   90.00
#
_symmetry.space_group_name_H-M   'P 1'
#
loop_
_entity.id
_entity.type
_entity.pdbx_description
1 polymer ?
#
loop_
_entity_poly.entity_id
_entity_poly.type
_entity_poly.pdbx_seq_one_letter_code
_entity_poly.pdbx_strand_id
1 'polypeptide(L)'
;MSDELEELKKKRLLEALQKQQSEAAEEQARLEQQIRALEMIVKRVLTKEAVERYSNIKAVDPQRAVLILAVLGQLIEQKKITRIDDAQFKELLREMSAEKHDFKIKRK
;
A
#
# COMPACT_ATOMS: atom_id res chain seq x y z
N MET A 1 -19.79 20.53 -44.63
CA MET A 1 -19.01 21.45 -43.77
C MET A 1 -19.32 21.29 -42.29
N SER A 2 -20.57 20.99 -41.88
CA SER A 2 -20.88 20.68 -40.46
C SER A 2 -20.46 19.27 -40.02
N ASP A 3 -20.67 18.23 -40.83
CA ASP A 3 -20.31 16.84 -40.50
C ASP A 3 -18.81 16.62 -40.20
N GLU A 4 -17.93 17.25 -40.99
CA GLU A 4 -16.47 17.12 -40.84
C GLU A 4 -15.97 17.73 -39.50
N LEU A 5 -16.65 18.77 -39.03
CA LEU A 5 -16.41 19.43 -37.74
C LEU A 5 -16.90 18.57 -36.57
N GLU A 6 -18.03 17.88 -36.72
CA GLU A 6 -18.55 16.95 -35.72
C GLU A 6 -17.70 15.69 -35.59
N GLU A 7 -17.24 15.12 -36.70
CA GLU A 7 -16.31 13.98 -36.70
C GLU A 7 -14.97 14.33 -36.04
N LEU A 8 -14.44 15.52 -36.31
CA LEU A 8 -13.20 15.98 -35.68
C LEU A 8 -13.36 16.15 -34.16
N LYS A 9 -14.49 16.70 -33.70
CA LYS A 9 -14.82 16.84 -32.28
C LYS A 9 -14.96 15.47 -31.60
N LYS A 10 -15.62 14.51 -32.26
CA LYS A 10 -15.79 13.13 -31.77
C LYS A 10 -14.44 12.41 -31.63
N LYS A 11 -13.55 12.57 -32.63
CA LYS A 11 -12.21 11.98 -32.62
C LYS A 11 -11.33 12.55 -31.50
N ARG A 12 -11.33 13.87 -31.31
CA ARG A 12 -10.60 14.53 -30.22
C ARG A 12 -11.10 14.10 -28.84
N LEU A 13 -12.42 13.94 -28.67
CA LEU A 13 -13.01 13.46 -27.42
C LEU A 13 -12.58 12.01 -27.11
N LEU A 14 -12.60 11.13 -28.11
CA LEU A 14 -12.14 9.75 -27.96
C LEU A 14 -10.66 9.65 -27.60
N GLU A 15 -9.81 10.44 -28.28
CA GLU A 15 -8.36 10.49 -28.01
C GLU A 15 -8.07 11.02 -26.60
N ALA A 16 -8.81 12.05 -26.14
CA ALA A 16 -8.71 12.56 -24.78
C ALA A 16 -9.14 11.52 -23.73
N LEU A 17 -10.26 10.82 -23.97
CA LEU A 17 -10.74 9.77 -23.07
C LEU A 17 -9.75 8.59 -23.00
N GLN A 18 -9.19 8.19 -24.14
CA GLN A 18 -8.20 7.13 -24.22
C GLN A 18 -6.90 7.51 -23.50
N LYS A 19 -6.45 8.75 -23.65
CA LYS A 19 -5.27 9.27 -22.94
C LYS A 19 -5.48 9.28 -21.43
N GLN A 20 -6.65 9.76 -20.97
CA GLN A 20 -6.99 9.79 -19.55
C GLN A 20 -7.04 8.38 -18.93
N GLN A 21 -7.57 7.38 -19.66
CA GLN A 21 -7.56 5.99 -19.20
C GLN A 21 -6.14 5.42 -19.12
N SER A 22 -5.29 5.70 -20.11
CA SER A 22 -3.90 5.27 -20.09
C SER A 22 -3.13 5.88 -18.92
N GLU A 23 -3.29 7.18 -18.67
CA GLU A 23 -2.63 7.89 -17.56
C GLU A 23 -3.04 7.31 -16.20
N ALA A 24 -4.34 7.03 -16.00
CA ALA A 24 -4.83 6.41 -14.77
C ALA A 24 -4.29 4.99 -14.56
N ALA A 25 -4.22 4.19 -15.63
CA ALA A 25 -3.67 2.84 -15.56
C ALA A 25 -2.16 2.84 -15.25
N GLU A 26 -1.40 3.77 -15.84
CA GLU A 26 0.03 3.94 -15.56
C GLU A 26 0.28 4.35 -14.11
N GLU A 27 -0.50 5.28 -13.56
CA GLU A 27 -0.37 5.70 -12.17
C GLU A 27 -0.67 4.54 -11.20
N GLN A 28 -1.74 3.78 -11.47
CA GLN A 28 -2.09 2.62 -10.66
C GLN A 28 -1.00 1.55 -10.71
N ALA A 29 -0.44 1.26 -11.89
CA ALA A 29 0.66 0.32 -12.04
C ALA A 29 1.91 0.76 -11.26
N ARG A 30 2.24 2.05 -11.27
CA ARG A 30 3.35 2.61 -10.49
C ARG A 30 3.12 2.47 -8.98
N LEU A 31 1.91 2.72 -8.50
CA LEU A 31 1.57 2.55 -7.09
C LEU A 31 1.69 1.08 -6.67
N GLU A 32 1.17 0.15 -7.47
CA GLU A 32 1.31 -1.28 -7.20
C GLU A 32 2.77 -1.74 -7.18
N GLN A 33 3.60 -1.22 -8.08
CA GLN A 33 5.04 -1.52 -8.09
C GLN A 33 5.72 -1.03 -6.81
N GLN A 34 5.40 0.17 -6.33
CA GLN A 34 5.94 0.71 -5.07
C GLN A 34 5.52 -0.14 -3.86
N ILE A 35 4.24 -0.54 -3.80
CA ILE A 35 3.73 -1.42 -2.74
C ILE A 35 4.46 -2.77 -2.77
N ARG A 36 4.63 -3.38 -3.95
CA ARG A 36 5.38 -4.64 -4.10
C ARG A 36 6.83 -4.50 -3.68
N ALA A 37 7.48 -3.39 -4.01
CA ALA A 37 8.86 -3.11 -3.59
C ALA A 37 8.99 -3.01 -2.07
N LEU A 38 8.12 -2.24 -1.42
CA LEU A 38 8.05 -2.14 0.04
C LEU A 38 7.79 -3.50 0.69
N GLU A 39 6.85 -4.28 0.14
CA GLU A 39 6.53 -5.61 0.64
C GLU A 39 7.75 -6.55 0.62
N MET A 40 8.57 -6.50 -0.44
CA MET A 40 9.82 -7.28 -0.50
C MET A 40 10.83 -6.88 0.56
N ILE A 41 10.95 -5.58 0.87
CA ILE A 41 11.87 -5.08 1.90
C ILE A 41 11.39 -5.52 3.29
N VAL A 42 10.11 -5.33 3.57
CA VAL A 42 9.50 -5.71 4.85
C VAL A 42 9.59 -7.22 5.09
N LYS A 43 9.29 -8.05 4.08
CA LYS A 43 9.37 -9.52 4.22
C LYS A 43 10.76 -10.04 4.59
N ARG A 44 11.84 -9.29 4.31
CA ARG A 44 13.21 -9.69 4.70
C ARG A 44 13.46 -9.58 6.20
N VAL A 45 12.76 -8.69 6.89
CA VAL A 45 12.90 -8.52 8.34
C VAL A 45 11.90 -9.34 9.14
N LEU A 46 10.81 -9.80 8.53
CA LEU A 46 9.80 -10.65 9.19
C LEU A 46 10.27 -12.11 9.31
N THR A 47 9.89 -12.79 10.40
CA THR A 47 9.98 -14.27 10.47
C THR A 47 8.92 -14.93 9.60
N LYS A 48 9.06 -16.24 9.34
CA LYS A 48 8.10 -17.00 8.53
C LYS A 48 6.67 -16.89 9.08
N GLU A 49 6.48 -16.99 10.40
CA GLU A 49 5.16 -16.87 11.02
C GLU A 49 4.58 -15.45 10.85
N ALA A 50 5.41 -14.41 10.98
CA ALA A 50 4.99 -13.03 10.78
C ALA A 50 4.61 -12.74 9.32
N VAL A 51 5.33 -13.31 8.34
CA VAL A 51 4.97 -13.23 6.91
C VAL A 51 3.63 -13.92 6.64
N GLU A 52 3.38 -15.08 7.24
CA GLU A 52 2.11 -15.79 7.11
C GLU A 52 0.95 -14.96 7.66
N ARG A 53 1.12 -14.38 8.87
CA ARG A 53 0.11 -13.48 9.45
C ARG A 53 -0.15 -12.27 8.56
N TYR A 54 0.90 -11.62 8.06
CA TYR A 54 0.76 -10.51 7.12
C TYR A 54 -0.01 -10.93 5.86
N SER A 55 0.29 -12.11 5.32
CA SER A 55 -0.37 -12.64 4.11
C SER A 55 -1.86 -12.89 4.34
N ASN A 56 -2.21 -13.45 5.51
CA ASN A 56 -3.61 -13.63 5.91
C ASN A 56 -4.35 -12.29 6.05
N ILE A 57 -3.71 -11.27 6.62
CA ILE A 57 -4.29 -9.92 6.72
C ILE A 57 -4.48 -9.32 5.32
N LYS A 58 -3.48 -9.42 4.44
CA LYS A 58 -3.57 -8.92 3.06
C LYS A 58 -4.70 -9.57 2.26
N ALA A 59 -4.96 -10.86 2.49
CA ALA A 59 -6.03 -11.58 1.83
C ALA A 59 -7.42 -11.11 2.27
N VAL A 60 -7.59 -10.76 3.55
CA VAL A 60 -8.88 -10.31 4.11
C VAL A 60 -9.09 -8.80 3.94
N ASP A 61 -8.03 -8.01 4.14
CA ASP A 61 -8.05 -6.55 4.11
C ASP A 61 -6.74 -6.00 3.50
N PRO A 62 -6.70 -5.85 2.16
CA PRO A 62 -5.52 -5.35 1.48
C PRO A 62 -5.21 -3.89 1.84
N GLN A 63 -6.21 -3.08 2.21
CA GLN A 63 -5.99 -1.68 2.61
C GLN A 63 -5.22 -1.61 3.93
N ARG A 64 -5.63 -2.41 4.91
CA ARG A 64 -4.91 -2.52 6.19
C ARG A 64 -3.49 -3.06 6.01
N ALA A 65 -3.29 -4.00 5.09
CA ALA A 65 -1.95 -4.51 4.77
C ALA A 65 -1.02 -3.41 4.23
N VAL A 66 -1.51 -2.50 3.38
CA VAL A 66 -0.71 -1.37 2.89
C VAL A 66 -0.31 -0.42 4.03
N LEU A 67 -1.22 -0.13 4.96
CA LEU A 67 -0.89 0.69 6.15
C LEU A 67 0.20 0.03 7.00
N ILE A 68 0.10 -1.28 7.23
CA ILE A 68 1.11 -2.06 7.96
C ILE A 68 2.47 -1.99 7.24
N LEU A 69 2.50 -2.15 5.92
CA LEU A 69 3.73 -2.01 5.12
C LEU A 69 4.36 -0.62 5.28
N ALA A 70 3.56 0.44 5.28
CA ALA A 70 4.07 1.81 5.43
C ALA A 70 4.74 2.02 6.80
N VAL A 71 4.10 1.58 7.88
CA VAL A 71 4.66 1.66 9.25
C VAL A 71 5.94 0.84 9.36
N LEU A 72 5.94 -0.39 8.87
CA LEU A 72 7.11 -1.26 8.90
C LEU A 72 8.26 -0.71 8.04
N GLY A 73 7.96 -0.15 6.87
CA GLY A 73 8.92 0.51 6.00
C GLY A 73 9.64 1.64 6.73
N GLN A 74 8.88 2.54 7.38
CA GLN A 74 9.44 3.64 8.16
C GLN A 74 10.33 3.15 9.31
N LEU A 75 9.94 2.08 10.00
CA LEU A 75 10.74 1.53 11.11
C LEU A 75 12.06 0.91 10.61
N ILE A 76 12.05 0.29 9.43
CA ILE A 76 13.25 -0.24 8.76
C ILE A 76 14.16 0.90 8.31
N GLU A 77 13.63 1.95 7.70
CA GLU A 77 14.40 3.13 7.28
C GLU A 77 15.09 3.82 8.46
N GLN A 78 14.41 3.90 9.61
CA GLN A 78 14.98 4.42 10.85
C GLN A 78 16.02 3.48 11.50
N LYS A 79 16.33 2.33 10.88
CA LYS A 79 17.21 1.27 11.39
C LYS A 79 16.85 0.78 12.80
N LYS A 80 15.60 0.97 13.23
CA LYS A 80 15.13 0.57 14.56
C LYS A 80 14.90 -0.93 14.67
N ILE A 81 14.84 -1.63 13.54
CA ILE A 81 14.45 -3.03 13.49
C ILE A 81 15.29 -3.80 12.47
N THR A 82 15.92 -4.87 12.93
CA THR A 82 16.67 -5.83 12.11
C THR A 82 15.90 -7.12 11.87
N ARG A 83 15.00 -7.49 12.79
CA ARG A 83 14.13 -8.67 12.70
C ARG A 83 12.85 -8.46 13.50
N ILE A 84 11.73 -9.00 13.00
CA ILE A 84 10.41 -8.97 13.65
C ILE A 84 9.85 -10.40 13.69
N ASP A 85 9.66 -10.92 14.89
CA ASP A 85 8.93 -12.16 15.11
C ASP A 85 7.41 -11.97 15.21
N ASP A 86 6.66 -13.07 15.27
CA ASP A 86 5.19 -13.03 15.33
C ASP A 86 4.65 -12.31 16.58
N ALA A 87 5.35 -12.37 17.72
CA ALA A 87 4.91 -11.68 18.93
C ALA A 87 5.10 -10.16 18.77
N GLN A 88 6.26 -9.71 18.28
CA GLN A 88 6.51 -8.30 17.98
C GLN A 88 5.53 -7.76 16.93
N PHE A 89 5.24 -8.56 15.90
CA PHE A 89 4.26 -8.17 14.88
C PHE A 89 2.85 -8.04 15.47
N LYS A 90 2.43 -8.94 16.36
CA LYS A 90 1.14 -8.83 17.08
C LYS A 90 1.07 -7.58 17.94
N GLU A 91 2.13 -7.23 18.64
CA GLU A 91 2.16 -6.00 19.44
C GLU A 91 2.00 -4.77 18.55
N LEU A 92 2.70 -4.70 17.41
CA LEU A 92 2.52 -3.63 16.43
C LEU A 92 1.07 -3.55 15.91
N LEU A 93 0.46 -4.70 15.60
CA LEU A 93 -0.95 -4.74 15.19
C LEU A 93 -1.91 -4.27 16.29
N ARG A 94 -1.60 -4.56 17.56
CA ARG A 94 -2.37 -4.10 18.71
C ARG A 94 -2.24 -2.60 18.87
N GLU A 95 -1.04 -2.04 18.78
CA GLU A 95 -0.81 -0.59 18.83
C GLU A 95 -1.59 0.13 17.71
N MET A 96 -1.52 -0.36 16.47
CA MET A 96 -2.29 0.19 15.34
C MET A 96 -3.81 0.06 15.50
N SER A 97 -4.28 -0.93 16.28
CA SER A 97 -5.71 -1.10 16.56
C SER A 97 -6.17 -0.28 17.77
N ALA A 98 -5.25 -0.02 18.70
CA ALA A 98 -5.48 0.70 19.95
C ALA A 98 -5.64 2.22 19.73
N GLU A 99 -5.30 2.77 18.56
CA GLU A 99 -5.69 4.15 18.21
C GLU A 99 -7.22 4.39 18.20
N LYS A 100 -8.05 3.32 18.28
CA LYS A 100 -9.50 3.43 18.54
C LYS A 100 -9.90 3.37 20.03
N HIS A 101 -8.99 3.09 20.95
CA HIS A 101 -9.22 3.12 22.40
C HIS A 101 -8.02 3.75 23.09
N ASP A 102 -8.15 5.06 23.33
CA ASP A 102 -7.45 5.87 24.32
C ASP A 102 -6.63 5.03 25.32
N PHE A 103 -5.29 5.08 25.35
CA PHE A 103 -4.54 4.97 26.62
C PHE A 103 -3.06 5.37 26.51
N LYS A 104 -2.66 6.22 27.48
CA LYS A 104 -1.35 6.81 27.72
C LYS A 104 -0.22 5.79 27.84
N ILE A 105 0.81 5.92 26.99
CA ILE A 105 2.07 5.18 27.11
C ILE A 105 2.87 5.69 28.32
N LYS A 106 3.14 4.81 29.29
CA LYS A 106 4.18 5.02 30.31
C LYS A 106 5.46 4.30 29.88
N ARG A 107 6.54 5.06 29.70
CA ARG A 107 7.90 4.51 29.59
C ARG A 107 8.40 4.13 31.00
N LYS A 108 8.94 2.92 31.15
CA LYS A 108 9.89 2.59 32.21
C LYS A 108 11.28 2.58 31.62
#